data_AF-A0A953XVS3-F1
#
_entry.id   AF-A0A953XVS3-F1
#
_cell.length_a   1.000
_cell.length_b   1.000
_cell.length_c   1.000
_cell.angle_alpha   90.00
_cell.angle_beta   90.00
_cell.angle_gamma   90.00
#
_symmetry.space_group_name_H-M   'P 1'
#
loop_
_entity.id
_entity.type
_entity.pdbx_description
1 polymer ?
#
loop_
_entity_poly.entity_id
_entity_poly.type
_entity_poly.pdbx_seq_one_letter_code
_entity_poly.pdbx_strand_id
1 'polypeptide(L)'
;AKVQAARDRQTARFRSARKGLHNNAGMTDKEVRQYAELAGDVKALLDTAMESLQLSARAYTRIRKIARTIADLEGSDSVRAEHITEAIGYRTLDRADA
;
A
#
# COMPACT_ATOMS: atom_id res chain seq x y z
N ALA A 1 17.26 -2.16 11.62
CA ALA A 1 17.36 -3.21 10.59
C ALA A 1 16.16 -3.19 9.62
N LYS A 2 14.94 -3.55 10.06
CA LYS A 2 13.75 -3.66 9.18
C LYS A 2 13.40 -2.40 8.38
N VAL A 3 13.41 -1.22 9.01
CA VAL A 3 13.07 0.05 8.35
C VAL A 3 14.06 0.41 7.23
N GLN A 4 15.36 0.16 7.43
CA GLN A 4 16.36 0.46 6.41
C GLN A 4 16.19 -0.48 5.21
N ALA A 5 15.98 -1.78 5.44
CA ALA A 5 15.70 -2.72 4.37
C ALA A 5 14.46 -2.32 3.55
N ALA A 6 13.38 -1.87 4.21
CA ALA A 6 12.20 -1.37 3.51
C ALA A 6 12.48 -0.10 2.68
N ARG A 7 13.36 0.79 3.16
CA ARG A 7 13.81 1.97 2.40
C ARG A 7 14.64 1.57 1.20
N ASP A 8 15.58 0.63 1.35
CA ASP A 8 16.42 0.16 0.25
C ASP A 8 15.58 -0.47 -0.87
N ARG A 9 14.53 -1.22 -0.50
CA ARG A 9 13.53 -1.77 -1.44
C ARG A 9 12.78 -0.67 -2.19
N GLN A 10 12.35 0.39 -1.50
CA GLN A 10 11.69 1.54 -2.13
C GLN A 10 12.64 2.31 -3.05
N THR A 11 13.89 2.54 -2.62
CA THR A 11 14.92 3.17 -3.44
C THR A 11 15.17 2.38 -4.71
N ALA A 12 15.30 1.04 -4.61
CA ALA A 12 15.46 0.16 -5.77
C ALA A 12 14.25 0.25 -6.72
N ARG A 13 13.02 0.18 -6.18
CA ARG A 13 11.78 0.26 -6.96
C ARG A 13 11.64 1.58 -7.73
N PHE A 14 12.08 2.69 -7.13
CA PHE A 14 11.89 4.03 -7.70
C PHE A 14 13.09 4.57 -8.47
N ARG A 15 14.13 3.75 -8.73
CA ARG A 15 15.34 4.20 -9.48
C ARG A 15 15.03 4.85 -10.82
N SER A 16 14.02 4.33 -11.52
CA SER A 16 13.58 4.82 -12.83
C SER A 16 12.27 5.60 -12.77
N ALA A 17 11.79 5.93 -11.56
CA ALA A 17 10.60 6.73 -11.39
C ALA A 17 10.90 8.23 -11.61
N ARG A 18 9.84 9.04 -11.59
CA ARG A 18 10.00 10.50 -11.68
C ARG A 18 10.88 11.04 -10.54
N LYS A 19 11.52 12.18 -10.80
CA LYS A 19 12.30 12.90 -9.78
C LYS A 19 11.41 13.22 -8.55
N GLY A 20 11.98 13.01 -7.36
CA GLY A 20 11.32 13.30 -6.08
C GLY A 20 10.42 12.19 -5.53
N LEU A 21 10.30 11.03 -6.21
CA LEU A 21 9.62 9.86 -5.63
C LEU A 21 10.62 9.02 -4.82
N HIS A 22 10.52 9.08 -3.49
CA HIS A 22 11.45 8.41 -2.58
C HIS A 22 10.80 7.33 -1.71
N ASN A 23 9.47 7.36 -1.59
CA ASN A 23 8.73 6.43 -0.73
C ASN A 23 7.32 6.14 -1.26
N ASN A 24 6.71 5.09 -0.72
CA ASN A 24 5.38 4.65 -1.12
C ASN A 24 4.29 5.71 -0.89
N ALA A 25 4.43 6.57 0.13
CA ALA A 25 3.45 7.62 0.42
C ALA A 25 3.37 8.67 -0.71
N GLY A 26 4.52 8.98 -1.34
CA GLY A 26 4.65 9.96 -2.42
C GLY A 26 4.10 9.52 -3.79
N MET A 27 3.63 8.28 -3.93
CA MET A 27 3.08 7.78 -5.20
C MET A 27 1.81 8.54 -5.62
N THR A 28 1.68 8.87 -6.90
CA THR A 28 0.42 9.27 -7.56
C THR A 28 -0.46 8.06 -7.84
N ASP A 29 -1.74 8.23 -8.16
CA ASP A 29 -2.63 7.10 -8.47
C ASP A 29 -2.11 6.22 -9.61
N LYS A 30 -1.49 6.83 -10.62
CA LYS A 30 -0.81 6.11 -11.72
C LYS A 30 0.35 5.27 -11.19
N GLU A 31 1.19 5.86 -10.34
CA GLU A 31 2.33 5.17 -9.73
C GLU A 31 1.88 4.07 -8.77
N VAL A 32 0.77 4.23 -8.05
CA VAL A 32 0.23 3.14 -7.21
C VAL A 32 -0.20 1.98 -8.09
N ARG A 33 -0.87 2.21 -9.23
CA ARG A 33 -1.19 1.13 -10.19
C ARG A 33 0.05 0.39 -10.69
N GLN A 34 1.16 1.10 -10.89
CA GLN A 34 2.42 0.52 -11.39
C GLN A 34 3.23 -0.20 -10.30
N TYR A 35 3.37 0.39 -9.11
CA TYR A 35 4.35 -0.03 -8.10
C TYR A 35 3.74 -0.76 -6.90
N ALA A 36 2.41 -0.77 -6.78
CA ALA A 36 1.66 -1.49 -5.76
C ALA A 36 0.53 -2.32 -6.39
N GLU A 37 0.80 -2.90 -7.56
CA GLU A 37 -0.09 -3.84 -8.23
C GLU A 37 -0.51 -4.98 -7.28
N LEU A 38 -1.76 -5.40 -7.40
CA LEU A 38 -2.35 -6.46 -6.58
C LEU A 38 -2.69 -7.64 -7.48
N ALA A 39 -2.44 -8.85 -6.99
CA ALA A 39 -3.00 -10.05 -7.60
C ALA A 39 -4.54 -9.99 -7.58
N GLY A 40 -5.19 -10.72 -8.49
CA GLY A 40 -6.64 -10.63 -8.69
C GLY A 40 -7.47 -10.94 -7.43
N ASP A 41 -7.04 -11.92 -6.66
CA ASP A 41 -7.62 -12.31 -5.37
C ASP A 41 -7.42 -11.22 -4.29
N VAL A 42 -6.22 -10.67 -4.18
CA VAL A 42 -5.89 -9.57 -3.24
C VAL A 42 -6.66 -8.30 -3.61
N LYS A 43 -6.86 -8.04 -4.91
CA LYS A 43 -7.68 -6.93 -5.39
C LYS A 43 -9.15 -7.14 -5.03
N ALA A 44 -9.70 -8.32 -5.27
CA ALA A 44 -11.09 -8.63 -4.94
C ALA A 44 -11.38 -8.51 -3.43
N LEU A 45 -10.42 -8.91 -2.59
CA LEU A 45 -10.49 -8.68 -1.15
C LEU A 45 -10.60 -7.18 -0.83
N LEU A 46 -9.73 -6.35 -1.41
CA LEU A 46 -9.76 -4.92 -1.20
C LEU A 46 -11.09 -4.31 -1.70
N ASP A 47 -11.55 -4.68 -2.89
CA ASP A 47 -12.81 -4.19 -3.46
C ASP A 47 -13.99 -4.52 -2.52
N THR A 48 -14.07 -5.75 -2.02
CA THR A 48 -15.12 -6.19 -1.06
C THR A 48 -15.07 -5.40 0.24
N ALA A 49 -13.87 -5.15 0.78
CA ALA A 49 -13.71 -4.37 1.99
C ALA A 49 -14.13 -2.90 1.77
N MET A 50 -13.84 -2.35 0.59
CA MET A 50 -14.18 -0.98 0.24
C MET A 50 -15.68 -0.75 0.15
N GLU A 51 -16.41 -1.71 -0.43
CA GLU A 51 -17.87 -1.70 -0.48
C GLU A 51 -18.49 -1.86 0.92
N SER A 52 -18.07 -2.88 1.66
CA SER A 52 -18.64 -3.19 2.99
C SER A 52 -18.39 -2.09 4.02
N LEU A 53 -17.23 -1.41 3.96
CA LEU A 53 -16.85 -0.32 4.87
C LEU A 53 -17.19 1.08 4.32
N GLN A 54 -17.84 1.16 3.15
CA GLN A 54 -18.24 2.40 2.47
C GLN A 54 -17.07 3.39 2.35
N LEU A 55 -15.92 2.88 1.90
CA LEU A 55 -14.68 3.65 1.79
C LEU A 55 -14.57 4.36 0.43
N SER A 56 -13.94 5.53 0.41
CA SER A 56 -13.79 6.34 -0.80
C SER A 56 -12.61 5.90 -1.68
N ALA A 57 -12.60 6.26 -2.97
CA ALA A 57 -11.45 6.00 -3.85
C ALA A 57 -10.10 6.50 -3.28
N ARG A 58 -10.10 7.58 -2.49
CA ARG A 58 -8.91 8.06 -1.77
C ARG A 58 -8.46 7.06 -0.69
N ALA A 59 -9.39 6.41 -0.01
CA ALA A 59 -9.08 5.32 0.92
C ALA A 59 -8.50 4.12 0.18
N TYR A 60 -9.04 3.73 -0.98
CA TYR A 60 -8.48 2.67 -1.83
C TYR A 60 -6.99 2.91 -2.14
N THR A 61 -6.66 4.10 -2.65
CA THR A 61 -5.26 4.48 -2.93
C THR A 61 -4.40 4.44 -1.67
N ARG A 62 -4.89 4.96 -0.54
CA ARG A 62 -4.10 4.99 0.70
C ARG A 62 -3.86 3.58 1.24
N ILE A 63 -4.86 2.71 1.22
CA ILE A 63 -4.73 1.31 1.68
C ILE A 63 -3.65 0.61 0.86
N ARG A 64 -3.64 0.76 -0.48
CA ARG A 64 -2.60 0.18 -1.33
C ARG A 64 -1.19 0.70 -1.00
N LYS A 65 -1.06 2.00 -0.71
CA LYS A 65 0.23 2.59 -0.28
C LYS A 65 0.72 2.02 1.06
N ILE A 66 -0.19 1.86 2.02
CA ILE A 66 0.12 1.31 3.34
C ILE A 66 0.48 -0.17 3.21
N ALA A 67 -0.34 -0.96 2.52
CA ALA A 67 -0.09 -2.38 2.28
C ALA A 67 1.25 -2.63 1.56
N ARG A 68 1.63 -1.78 0.59
CA ARG A 68 2.96 -1.82 -0.04
C ARG A 68 4.08 -1.54 0.95
N THR A 69 3.87 -0.64 1.91
CA THR A 69 4.84 -0.32 2.96
C THR A 69 4.99 -1.46 3.96
N ILE A 70 3.88 -2.11 4.35
CA ILE A 70 3.90 -3.31 5.20
C ILE A 70 4.66 -4.43 4.49
N ALA A 71 4.35 -4.69 3.21
CA ALA A 71 5.08 -5.65 2.39
C ALA A 71 6.59 -5.36 2.34
N ASP A 72 6.99 -4.09 2.27
CA ASP A 72 8.40 -3.69 2.28
C ASP A 72 9.07 -3.93 3.63
N LEU A 73 8.36 -3.73 4.74
CA LEU A 73 8.85 -4.02 6.10
C LEU A 73 9.01 -5.52 6.36
N GLU A 74 8.20 -6.35 5.71
CA GLU A 74 8.30 -7.81 5.76
C GLU A 74 9.29 -8.40 4.74
N GLY A 75 9.80 -7.59 3.81
CA GLY A 75 10.64 -8.07 2.72
C GLY A 75 9.87 -8.82 1.62
N SER A 76 8.55 -8.68 1.57
CA SER A 76 7.70 -9.29 0.53
C SER A 76 7.78 -8.52 -0.79
N ASP A 77 7.99 -9.23 -1.89
CA ASP A 77 8.02 -8.64 -3.23
C ASP A 77 6.62 -8.23 -3.71
N SER A 78 5.60 -8.98 -3.29
CA SER A 78 4.20 -8.74 -3.64
C SER A 78 3.39 -8.25 -2.45
N VAL A 79 2.30 -7.52 -2.71
CA VAL A 79 1.29 -7.22 -1.69
C VAL A 79 0.37 -8.43 -1.56
N ARG A 80 0.34 -9.07 -0.39
CA ARG A 80 -0.50 -10.21 -0.05
C ARG A 80 -1.75 -9.77 0.71
N ALA A 81 -2.69 -10.69 0.90
CA ALA A 81 -3.93 -10.47 1.62
C ALA A 81 -3.69 -9.94 3.05
N GLU A 82 -2.71 -10.49 3.79
CA GLU A 82 -2.44 -10.04 5.15
C GLU A 82 -2.05 -8.55 5.22
N HIS A 83 -1.27 -8.04 4.26
CA HIS A 83 -0.87 -6.64 4.23
C HIS A 83 -2.07 -5.71 3.95
N ILE A 84 -3.05 -6.17 3.17
CA ILE A 84 -4.29 -5.42 2.91
C ILE A 84 -5.14 -5.37 4.17
N THR A 85 -5.35 -6.51 4.83
CA THR A 85 -6.14 -6.60 6.06
C THR A 85 -5.54 -5.72 7.16
N GLU A 86 -4.22 -5.74 7.33
CA GLU A 86 -3.53 -4.87 8.28
C GLU A 86 -3.67 -3.38 7.92
N ALA A 87 -3.49 -3.04 6.64
CA ALA A 87 -3.66 -1.66 6.15
C ALA A 87 -5.09 -1.10 6.36
N ILE A 88 -6.11 -1.97 6.22
CA ILE A 88 -7.51 -1.62 6.54
C ILE A 88 -7.66 -1.41 8.04
N GLY A 89 -7.07 -2.28 8.87
CA GLY A 89 -7.09 -2.16 10.33
C GLY A 89 -6.59 -0.82 10.83
N TYR A 90 -5.44 -0.34 10.34
CA TYR A 90 -4.91 0.98 10.70
C TYR A 90 -5.87 2.13 10.33
N ARG A 91 -6.62 1.99 9.23
CA ARG A 91 -7.59 2.98 8.78
C ARG A 91 -8.84 3.04 9.66
N THR A 92 -9.31 1.89 10.15
CA THR A 92 -10.45 1.82 11.06
C THR A 92 -10.09 2.42 12.42
N LEU A 93 -8.86 2.19 12.88
CA LEU A 93 -8.30 2.82 14.09
C LEU A 93 -8.21 4.35 13.94
N ASP A 94 -7.60 4.84 12.85
CA ASP A 94 -7.53 6.29 12.53
C ASP A 94 -8.91 6.99 12.50
N ARG A 95 -10.00 6.24 12.25
CA ARG A 95 -11.38 6.74 12.19
C ARG A 95 -12.08 6.76 13.55
N ALA A 96 -11.68 5.87 14.47
CA ALA A 96 -12.25 5.81 15.82
C ALA A 96 -11.66 6.90 16.73
N ASP A 97 -10.47 7.38 16.41
CA ASP A 97 -9.75 8.44 17.14
C ASP A 97 -10.07 9.86 16.63
N ALA A 98 -11.01 10.03 15.69
CA ALA A 98 -11.40 11.29 15.04
C ALA A 98 -12.88 11.62 15.25
#